data_AF-A0AAV3PZQ5-F1
#
_entry.id   AF-A0AAV3PZQ5-F1
#
_cell.length_a   1.000
_cell.length_b   1.000
_cell.length_c   1.000
_cell.angle_alpha   90.00
_cell.angle_beta   90.00
_cell.angle_gamma   90.00
#
_symmetry.space_group_name_H-M   'P 1'
#
loop_
_entity.id
_entity.type
_entity.pdbx_description
1 polymer ?
#
loop_
_entity_poly.entity_id
_entity_poly.type
_entity_poly.pdbx_seq_one_letter_code
_entity_poly.pdbx_strand_id
1 'polypeptide(L)'
;MSYHKELAAANKAASLAARLCQKVQKALLQSDVQSKSDKSPVTVADYGSQALVSYVLQKELSSESFSLVAEEDSGDLRKEESNETLQRITELVNDTLATDGSESINTLSQEDVLSAIDSGKSEGGSQGRHWVLDPIDGTKGFVRGDQYAIALGLLDEGKVVLGVLACPNLPITSVASHDQPTSEDKVGCLFSAQVGEGTYMQSLDSSLRSKVYVTGTENPEEASFFESFEAAHSMHDLTSLIAKVCL
;
A
#
# COMPACT_ATOMS: atom_id res chain seq x y z
N MET A 1 8.23 -15.98 -18.36
CA MET A 1 6.90 -15.38 -18.63
C MET A 1 6.99 -13.90 -18.35
N SER A 2 6.19 -13.07 -19.03
CA SER A 2 6.15 -11.63 -18.75
C SER A 2 4.91 -11.32 -17.90
N TYR A 3 5.10 -10.61 -16.79
CA TYR A 3 4.05 -10.20 -15.84
C TYR A 3 3.63 -8.74 -16.03
N HIS A 4 3.76 -8.18 -17.25
CA HIS A 4 3.49 -6.76 -17.47
C HIS A 4 2.03 -6.36 -17.20
N LYS A 5 1.07 -7.26 -17.46
CA LYS A 5 -0.36 -6.99 -17.21
C LYS A 5 -0.64 -6.97 -15.71
N GLU A 6 -0.11 -7.96 -15.00
CA GLU A 6 -0.20 -8.11 -13.56
C GLU A 6 0.45 -6.92 -12.86
N LEU A 7 1.64 -6.49 -13.30
CA LEU A 7 2.32 -5.32 -12.75
C LEU A 7 1.53 -4.02 -13.00
N ALA A 8 0.94 -3.85 -14.20
CA ALA A 8 0.12 -2.69 -14.50
C ALA A 8 -1.15 -2.64 -13.63
N ALA A 9 -1.83 -3.79 -13.47
CA ALA A 9 -2.99 -3.93 -12.59
C ALA A 9 -2.62 -3.66 -11.12
N ALA A 10 -1.51 -4.22 -10.64
CA ALA A 10 -1.00 -4.01 -9.29
C ALA A 10 -0.67 -2.54 -9.02
N ASN A 11 0.03 -1.88 -9.96
CA ASN A 11 0.35 -0.46 -9.84
C ASN A 11 -0.92 0.40 -9.75
N LYS A 12 -1.93 0.12 -10.58
CA LYS A 12 -3.21 0.81 -10.55
C LYS A 12 -3.95 0.58 -9.22
N ALA A 13 -4.08 -0.68 -8.81
CA ALA A 13 -4.74 -1.09 -7.58
C ALA A 13 -4.11 -0.43 -6.34
N ALA A 14 -2.78 -0.53 -6.19
CA ALA A 14 -2.05 0.06 -5.07
C ALA A 14 -2.11 1.60 -5.07
N SER A 15 -2.10 2.24 -6.25
CA SER A 15 -2.23 3.70 -6.34
C SER A 15 -3.62 4.20 -5.90
N LEU A 16 -4.69 3.47 -6.26
CA LEU A 16 -6.04 3.81 -5.81
C LEU A 16 -6.21 3.58 -4.31
N ALA A 17 -5.69 2.47 -3.78
CA ALA A 17 -5.66 2.20 -2.35
C ALA A 17 -4.91 3.30 -1.57
N ALA A 18 -3.74 3.71 -2.05
CA ALA A 18 -2.97 4.81 -1.49
C ALA A 18 -3.76 6.12 -1.39
N ARG A 19 -4.50 6.49 -2.45
CA ARG A 19 -5.35 7.69 -2.45
C ARG A 19 -6.49 7.59 -1.45
N LEU A 20 -7.12 6.42 -1.30
CA LEU A 20 -8.13 6.19 -0.28
C LEU A 20 -7.53 6.38 1.12
N CYS A 21 -6.40 5.72 1.40
CA CYS A 21 -5.73 5.81 2.70
C CYS A 21 -5.30 7.25 3.04
N GLN A 22 -4.78 8.01 2.07
CA GLN A 22 -4.46 9.44 2.26
C GLN A 22 -5.69 10.26 2.65
N LYS A 23 -6.85 10.04 2.01
CA LYS A 23 -8.11 10.72 2.38
C LYS A 23 -8.53 10.39 3.81
N VAL A 24 -8.46 9.10 4.18
CA VAL A 24 -8.85 8.65 5.53
C VAL A 24 -7.89 9.21 6.59
N GLN A 25 -6.58 9.12 6.38
CA GLN A 25 -5.57 9.65 7.30
C GLN A 25 -5.70 11.16 7.47
N LYS A 26 -5.93 11.90 6.38
CA LYS A 26 -6.14 13.35 6.46
C LYS A 26 -7.38 13.70 7.29
N ALA A 27 -8.49 12.99 7.09
CA ALA A 27 -9.70 13.18 7.88
C ALA A 27 -9.47 12.85 9.36
N LEU A 28 -8.75 11.75 9.64
CA LEU A 28 -8.37 11.33 10.99
C LEU A 28 -7.59 12.42 11.74
N LEU A 29 -6.51 12.90 11.14
CA LEU A 29 -5.64 13.92 11.75
C LEU A 29 -6.36 15.26 11.97
N GLN A 30 -7.38 15.56 11.16
CA GLN A 30 -8.24 16.74 11.33
C GLN A 30 -9.25 16.56 12.47
N SER A 31 -9.78 15.35 12.68
CA SER A 31 -10.72 15.02 13.76
C SER A 31 -10.04 14.81 15.13
N ASP A 32 -8.79 14.34 15.16
CA ASP A 32 -8.03 14.04 16.39
C ASP A 32 -7.62 15.28 17.20
N VAL A 33 -7.86 16.48 16.67
CA VAL A 33 -7.83 17.71 17.48
C VAL A 33 -8.93 17.69 18.57
N GLN A 34 -9.90 16.77 18.53
CA GLN A 34 -11.00 16.69 19.51
C GLN A 34 -11.26 15.35 20.23
N SER A 35 -10.61 14.21 19.96
CA SER A 35 -10.83 12.99 20.77
C SER A 35 -9.80 11.88 20.51
N LYS A 36 -9.19 11.33 21.57
CA LYS A 36 -8.17 10.26 21.52
C LYS A 36 -8.76 8.91 21.95
N SER A 37 -9.29 8.09 21.03
CA SER A 37 -9.42 6.63 21.23
C SER A 37 -10.12 5.85 20.10
N ASP A 38 -10.63 6.48 19.05
CA ASP A 38 -11.43 5.74 18.06
C ASP A 38 -10.52 4.95 17.09
N LYS A 39 -10.67 3.61 17.07
CA LYS A 39 -9.98 2.71 16.12
C LYS A 39 -10.70 2.59 14.77
N SER A 40 -11.93 3.12 14.65
CA SER A 40 -12.72 3.18 13.41
C SER A 40 -11.94 3.66 12.17
N PRO A 41 -11.07 4.68 12.24
CA PRO A 41 -10.39 5.21 11.06
C PRO A 41 -9.41 4.23 10.41
N VAL A 42 -8.75 3.40 11.22
CA VAL A 42 -7.83 2.35 10.76
C VAL A 42 -8.64 1.28 10.05
N THR A 43 -9.67 0.77 10.72
CA THR A 43 -10.61 -0.22 10.18
C THR A 43 -11.21 0.19 8.83
N VAL A 44 -11.62 1.46 8.67
CA VAL A 44 -12.16 1.97 7.40
C VAL A 44 -11.10 1.95 6.29
N ALA A 45 -9.84 2.29 6.61
CA ALA A 45 -8.77 2.32 5.63
C ALA A 45 -8.31 0.91 5.24
N ASP A 46 -8.21 -0.02 6.19
CA ASP A 46 -7.84 -1.43 5.93
C ASP A 46 -8.86 -2.10 5.01
N TYR A 47 -10.14 -2.08 5.39
CA TYR A 47 -11.20 -2.67 4.56
C TYR A 47 -11.35 -1.98 3.21
N GLY A 48 -11.28 -0.64 3.17
CA GLY A 48 -11.45 0.13 1.94
C GLY A 48 -10.33 -0.11 0.93
N SER A 49 -9.08 -0.15 1.40
CA SER A 49 -7.92 -0.44 0.55
C SER A 49 -7.91 -1.89 0.06
N GLN A 50 -8.23 -2.86 0.94
CA GLN A 50 -8.38 -4.26 0.53
C GLN A 50 -9.49 -4.45 -0.50
N ALA A 51 -10.66 -3.83 -0.30
CA ALA A 51 -11.76 -3.89 -1.27
C ALA A 51 -11.34 -3.32 -2.63
N LEU A 52 -10.67 -2.16 -2.66
CA LEU A 52 -10.19 -1.53 -3.89
C LEU A 52 -9.18 -2.41 -4.62
N VAL A 53 -8.17 -2.93 -3.92
CA VAL A 53 -7.13 -3.77 -4.55
C VAL A 53 -7.76 -5.03 -5.14
N SER A 54 -8.61 -5.71 -4.35
CA SER A 54 -9.28 -6.94 -4.78
C SER A 54 -10.16 -6.70 -6.00
N TYR A 55 -10.97 -5.64 -5.99
CA TYR A 55 -11.87 -5.30 -7.09
C TYR A 55 -11.08 -4.96 -8.37
N VAL A 56 -10.06 -4.10 -8.26
CA VAL A 56 -9.28 -3.65 -9.43
C VAL A 56 -8.51 -4.81 -10.05
N LEU A 57 -7.86 -5.66 -9.24
CA LEU A 57 -7.13 -6.82 -9.77
C LEU A 57 -8.06 -7.78 -10.50
N GLN A 58 -9.22 -8.13 -9.92
CA GLN A 58 -10.20 -9.01 -10.56
C GLN A 58 -10.73 -8.43 -11.88
N LYS A 59 -10.98 -7.12 -11.88
CA LYS A 59 -11.46 -6.43 -13.08
C LYS A 59 -10.42 -6.42 -14.20
N GLU A 60 -9.18 -6.07 -13.90
CA GLU A 60 -8.11 -5.94 -14.91
C GLU A 60 -7.59 -7.32 -15.41
N LEU A 61 -7.73 -8.38 -14.61
CA LEU A 61 -7.16 -9.71 -14.87
C LEU A 61 -8.21 -10.80 -15.15
N SER A 62 -9.42 -10.42 -15.61
CA SER A 62 -10.68 -11.19 -15.63
C SER A 62 -10.68 -12.60 -16.28
N SER A 63 -9.54 -13.09 -16.78
CA SER A 63 -9.36 -14.39 -17.41
C SER A 63 -8.63 -15.45 -16.56
N GLU A 64 -8.18 -15.11 -15.34
CA GLU A 64 -7.38 -16.02 -14.50
C GLU A 64 -8.11 -16.41 -13.20
N SER A 65 -7.78 -17.58 -12.66
CA SER A 65 -8.22 -17.97 -11.31
C SER A 65 -7.68 -16.97 -10.30
N PHE A 66 -8.58 -16.19 -9.68
CA PHE A 66 -8.19 -15.17 -8.70
C PHE A 66 -7.96 -15.80 -7.32
N SER A 67 -6.77 -15.61 -6.77
CA SER A 67 -6.43 -15.97 -5.41
C SER A 67 -5.70 -14.79 -4.77
N LEU A 68 -6.27 -14.26 -3.71
CA LEU A 68 -5.66 -13.21 -2.88
C LEU A 68 -5.61 -13.68 -1.43
N VAL A 69 -4.45 -13.51 -0.81
CA VAL A 69 -4.23 -13.65 0.63
C VAL A 69 -4.15 -12.24 1.21
N ALA A 70 -5.09 -11.88 2.08
CA ALA A 70 -5.11 -10.58 2.75
C ALA A 70 -5.56 -10.74 4.20
N GLU A 71 -5.28 -9.74 5.04
CA GLU A 71 -5.53 -9.80 6.49
C GLU A 71 -7.03 -9.78 6.84
N GLU A 72 -7.81 -8.97 6.13
CA GLU A 72 -9.16 -8.63 6.57
C GLU A 72 -10.24 -9.58 6.01
N ASP A 73 -11.31 -9.78 6.78
CA ASP A 73 -12.51 -10.45 6.32
C ASP A 73 -13.80 -9.69 6.67
N SER A 74 -14.86 -9.90 5.90
CA SER A 74 -16.08 -9.11 6.04
C SER A 74 -16.98 -9.49 7.23
N GLY A 75 -16.61 -10.49 8.03
CA GLY A 75 -17.45 -11.06 9.09
C GLY A 75 -17.94 -10.03 10.09
N ASP A 76 -17.08 -9.12 10.54
CA ASP A 76 -17.44 -8.04 11.46
C ASP A 76 -18.27 -6.93 10.79
N LEU A 77 -18.06 -6.67 9.49
CA LEU A 77 -18.82 -5.68 8.73
C LEU A 77 -20.25 -6.11 8.43
N ARG A 78 -20.54 -7.43 8.47
CA ARG A 78 -21.89 -7.98 8.25
C ARG A 78 -22.82 -7.86 9.47
N LYS A 79 -22.30 -7.41 10.62
CA LYS A 79 -23.10 -7.18 11.84
C LYS A 79 -23.88 -5.86 11.72
N GLU A 80 -25.08 -5.81 12.30
CA GLU A 80 -25.94 -4.60 12.24
C GLU A 80 -25.25 -3.35 12.83
N GLU A 81 -24.42 -3.53 13.86
CA GLU A 81 -23.65 -2.47 14.52
C GLU A 81 -22.57 -1.83 13.62
N SER A 82 -22.17 -2.50 12.54
CA SER A 82 -21.13 -2.05 11.60
C SER A 82 -21.69 -1.39 10.34
N ASN A 83 -23.01 -1.23 10.22
CA ASN A 83 -23.65 -0.72 9.00
C ASN A 83 -23.16 0.69 8.61
N GLU A 84 -22.98 1.59 9.59
CA GLU A 84 -22.43 2.93 9.33
C GLU A 84 -20.98 2.86 8.82
N THR A 85 -20.16 1.97 9.39
CA THR A 85 -18.78 1.72 8.95
C THR A 85 -18.76 1.18 7.52
N LEU A 86 -19.59 0.19 7.21
CA LEU A 86 -19.71 -0.39 5.86
C LEU A 86 -20.19 0.64 4.84
N GLN A 87 -21.17 1.47 5.20
CA GLN A 87 -21.60 2.57 4.36
C GLN A 87 -20.44 3.53 4.06
N ARG A 88 -19.71 3.96 5.09
CA ARG A 88 -18.55 4.85 4.94
C ARG A 88 -17.44 4.25 4.07
N ILE A 89 -17.14 2.95 4.24
CA ILE A 89 -16.18 2.23 3.38
C ILE A 89 -16.67 2.26 1.93
N THR A 90 -17.94 1.93 1.70
CA THR A 90 -18.54 1.88 0.36
C THR A 90 -18.51 3.23 -0.34
N GLU A 91 -18.82 4.32 0.38
CA GLU A 91 -18.71 5.69 -0.13
C GLU A 91 -17.27 6.03 -0.51
N LEU A 92 -16.30 5.78 0.37
CA LEU A 92 -14.88 6.07 0.11
C LEU A 92 -14.30 5.28 -1.07
N VAL A 93 -14.68 4.01 -1.21
CA VAL A 93 -14.29 3.14 -2.33
C VAL A 93 -14.83 3.72 -3.64
N ASN A 94 -16.13 4.01 -3.70
CA ASN A 94 -16.77 4.57 -4.89
C ASN A 94 -16.23 5.96 -5.27
N ASP A 95 -16.05 6.85 -4.28
CA ASP A 95 -15.45 8.17 -4.49
C ASP A 95 -14.03 8.08 -5.04
N THR A 96 -13.27 7.07 -4.62
CA THR A 96 -11.90 6.88 -5.10
C THR A 96 -11.90 6.30 -6.52
N LEU A 97 -12.77 5.33 -6.81
CA LEU A 97 -12.95 4.78 -8.15
C LEU A 97 -13.41 5.85 -9.16
N ALA A 98 -14.26 6.79 -8.75
CA ALA A 98 -14.72 7.89 -9.60
C ALA A 98 -13.58 8.83 -10.05
N THR A 99 -12.49 8.91 -9.28
CA THR A 99 -11.31 9.73 -9.65
C THR A 99 -10.37 9.08 -10.66
N ASP A 100 -10.52 7.78 -10.93
CA ASP A 100 -9.66 7.03 -11.87
C ASP A 100 -9.91 7.41 -13.34
N GLY A 101 -11.01 8.13 -13.64
CA GLY A 101 -11.32 8.60 -15.00
C GLY A 101 -11.70 7.49 -15.98
N SER A 102 -11.77 6.23 -15.53
CA SER A 102 -12.23 5.10 -16.32
C SER A 102 -13.75 5.10 -16.40
N GLU A 103 -14.31 5.42 -17.57
CA GLU A 103 -15.76 5.43 -17.86
C GLU A 103 -16.47 4.07 -17.65
N SER A 104 -15.72 3.04 -17.24
CA SER A 104 -16.18 1.65 -17.15
C SER A 104 -16.36 1.15 -15.71
N ILE A 105 -16.23 2.00 -14.68
CA ILE A 105 -16.41 1.57 -13.28
C ILE A 105 -17.86 1.80 -12.84
N ASN A 106 -18.58 0.69 -12.64
CA ASN A 106 -19.89 0.72 -12.00
C ASN A 106 -19.71 1.06 -10.52
N THR A 107 -20.61 1.89 -9.98
CA THR A 107 -20.72 2.11 -8.54
C THR A 107 -20.96 0.77 -7.84
N LEU A 108 -20.13 0.45 -6.86
CA LEU A 108 -20.22 -0.76 -6.05
C LEU A 108 -21.31 -0.61 -5.00
N SER A 109 -22.14 -1.64 -4.86
CA SER A 109 -23.02 -1.80 -3.71
C SER A 109 -22.24 -2.23 -2.47
N GLN A 110 -22.88 -2.18 -1.30
CA GLN A 110 -22.29 -2.72 -0.06
C GLN A 110 -21.94 -4.21 -0.19
N GLU A 111 -22.76 -5.02 -0.87
CA GLU A 111 -22.45 -6.44 -1.07
C GLU A 111 -21.27 -6.65 -2.02
N ASP A 112 -21.11 -5.80 -3.04
CA ASP A 112 -19.94 -5.86 -3.92
C ASP A 112 -18.65 -5.56 -3.14
N VAL A 113 -18.70 -4.60 -2.21
CA VAL A 113 -17.57 -4.28 -1.32
C VAL A 113 -17.26 -5.43 -0.38
N LEU A 114 -18.27 -6.02 0.27
CA LEU A 114 -18.09 -7.19 1.14
C LEU A 114 -17.49 -8.38 0.38
N SER A 115 -17.99 -8.64 -0.84
CA SER A 115 -17.47 -9.69 -1.73
C SER A 115 -16.02 -9.43 -2.16
N ALA A 116 -15.68 -8.17 -2.45
CA ALA A 116 -14.30 -7.78 -2.76
C ALA A 116 -13.37 -8.02 -1.56
N ILE A 117 -13.78 -7.70 -0.34
CA ILE A 117 -13.02 -7.99 0.89
C ILE A 117 -12.85 -9.51 1.06
N ASP A 118 -13.95 -10.26 0.94
CA ASP A 118 -13.95 -11.73 1.11
C ASP A 118 -13.14 -12.47 0.03
N SER A 119 -12.81 -11.82 -1.08
CA SER A 119 -11.91 -12.37 -2.10
C SER A 119 -10.48 -12.55 -1.60
N GLY A 120 -10.11 -11.92 -0.47
CA GLY A 120 -8.82 -12.04 0.21
C GLY A 120 -8.64 -13.27 1.10
N LYS A 121 -9.61 -14.19 1.14
CA LYS A 121 -9.64 -15.36 2.03
C LYS A 121 -8.80 -16.56 1.59
N SER A 122 -7.95 -16.41 0.57
CA SER A 122 -7.11 -17.54 0.13
C SER A 122 -6.10 -17.91 1.23
N GLU A 123 -5.87 -19.20 1.43
CA GLU A 123 -4.78 -19.70 2.28
C GLU A 123 -3.41 -19.61 1.57
N GLY A 124 -3.40 -19.24 0.29
CA GLY A 124 -2.21 -19.27 -0.56
C GLY A 124 -1.80 -20.69 -0.89
N GLY A 125 -0.49 -20.90 -1.07
CA GLY A 125 0.05 -22.21 -1.38
C GLY A 125 1.35 -22.16 -2.18
N SER A 126 1.88 -23.35 -2.47
CA SER A 126 3.10 -23.53 -3.25
C SER A 126 2.85 -23.73 -4.75
N GLN A 127 1.60 -23.71 -5.20
CA GLN A 127 1.18 -24.04 -6.57
C GLN A 127 0.19 -23.02 -7.09
N GLY A 128 0.29 -22.65 -8.36
CA GLY A 128 -0.55 -21.62 -8.95
C GLY A 128 -0.12 -20.20 -8.58
N ARG A 129 -1.01 -19.24 -8.88
CA ARG A 129 -0.78 -17.81 -8.70
C ARG A 129 -1.52 -17.30 -7.49
N HIS A 130 -0.82 -16.62 -6.59
CA HIS A 130 -1.39 -16.05 -5.38
C HIS A 130 -0.94 -14.60 -5.21
N TRP A 131 -1.89 -13.68 -5.18
CA TRP A 131 -1.65 -12.33 -4.70
C TRP A 131 -1.56 -12.33 -3.18
N VAL A 132 -0.71 -11.48 -2.63
CA VAL A 132 -0.59 -11.25 -1.19
C VAL A 132 -0.64 -9.76 -0.94
N LEU A 133 -1.53 -9.33 -0.05
CA LEU A 133 -1.77 -7.93 0.26
C LEU A 133 -1.69 -7.69 1.76
N ASP A 134 -0.91 -6.69 2.15
CA ASP A 134 -1.06 -5.96 3.41
C ASP A 134 -1.65 -4.58 3.08
N PRO A 135 -2.92 -4.32 3.44
CA PRO A 135 -3.60 -3.08 3.10
C PRO A 135 -2.96 -1.85 3.73
N ILE A 136 -2.40 -1.97 4.94
CA ILE A 136 -1.71 -0.91 5.67
C ILE A 136 -0.56 -1.49 6.52
N ASP A 137 0.60 -1.65 5.89
CA ASP A 137 1.83 -1.95 6.60
C ASP A 137 2.32 -0.70 7.34
N GLY A 138 2.41 -0.79 8.66
CA GLY A 138 2.76 0.32 9.54
C GLY A 138 1.58 1.09 10.13
N THR A 139 0.54 0.40 10.59
CA THR A 139 -0.67 0.98 11.21
C THR A 139 -0.41 2.05 12.27
N LYS A 140 0.62 1.89 13.12
CA LYS A 140 1.00 2.91 14.11
C LYS A 140 1.46 4.22 13.44
N GLY A 141 2.21 4.11 12.35
CA GLY A 141 2.62 5.26 11.55
C GLY A 141 1.44 5.91 10.85
N PHE A 142 0.53 5.10 10.29
CA PHE A 142 -0.74 5.58 9.72
C PHE A 142 -1.53 6.45 10.71
N VAL A 143 -1.76 5.96 11.93
CA VAL A 143 -2.51 6.71 12.96
C VAL A 143 -1.81 8.01 13.37
N ARG A 144 -0.47 8.03 13.39
CA ARG A 144 0.31 9.22 13.79
C ARG A 144 0.45 10.27 12.68
N GLY A 145 0.10 9.95 11.44
CA GLY A 145 0.42 10.79 10.29
C GLY A 145 1.84 10.59 9.74
N ASP A 146 2.55 9.56 10.20
CA ASP A 146 3.89 9.20 9.74
C ASP A 146 3.82 8.28 8.51
N GLN A 147 4.90 7.54 8.23
CA GLN A 147 5.00 6.63 7.10
C GLN A 147 4.17 5.35 7.29
N TYR A 148 3.59 4.87 6.19
CA TYR A 148 2.94 3.57 6.04
C TYR A 148 3.00 3.19 4.56
N ALA A 149 2.73 1.92 4.25
CA ALA A 149 2.70 1.44 2.87
C ALA A 149 1.50 0.53 2.61
N ILE A 150 1.07 0.49 1.35
CA ILE A 150 0.19 -0.55 0.82
C ILE A 150 1.11 -1.53 0.12
N ALA A 151 1.20 -2.77 0.61
CA ALA A 151 2.15 -3.76 0.12
C ALA A 151 1.43 -4.88 -0.64
N LEU A 152 1.74 -5.00 -1.93
CA LEU A 152 1.12 -5.97 -2.82
C LEU A 152 2.18 -6.80 -3.55
N GLY A 153 2.08 -8.12 -3.46
CA GLY A 153 2.96 -9.05 -4.16
C GLY A 153 2.18 -10.10 -4.95
N LEU A 154 2.84 -10.70 -5.94
CA LEU A 154 2.34 -11.88 -6.64
C LEU A 154 3.35 -13.01 -6.51
N LEU A 155 2.85 -14.18 -6.12
CA LEU A 155 3.55 -15.45 -6.20
C LEU A 155 3.07 -16.22 -7.43
N ASP A 156 3.99 -16.89 -8.10
CA ASP A 156 3.73 -17.85 -9.17
C ASP A 156 4.53 -19.13 -8.88
N GLU A 157 3.84 -20.25 -8.68
CA GLU A 157 4.44 -21.53 -8.28
C GLU A 157 5.31 -21.40 -7.00
N GLY A 158 4.77 -20.69 -6.01
CA GLY A 158 5.43 -20.47 -4.71
C GLY A 158 6.62 -19.50 -4.74
N LYS A 159 6.89 -18.83 -5.87
CA LYS A 159 7.97 -17.86 -6.01
C LYS A 159 7.43 -16.45 -6.18
N VAL A 160 7.98 -15.47 -5.47
CA VAL A 160 7.64 -14.06 -5.66
C VAL A 160 8.13 -13.60 -7.04
N VAL A 161 7.21 -13.13 -7.89
CA VAL A 161 7.50 -12.74 -9.28
C VAL A 161 7.41 -11.24 -9.54
N LEU A 162 6.63 -10.52 -8.73
CA LEU A 162 6.60 -9.05 -8.68
C LEU A 162 6.18 -8.57 -7.29
N GLY A 163 6.48 -7.30 -7.02
CA GLY A 163 6.06 -6.60 -5.82
C GLY A 163 5.83 -5.11 -6.10
N VAL A 164 4.85 -4.54 -5.41
CA VAL A 164 4.46 -3.13 -5.46
C VAL A 164 4.32 -2.61 -4.03
N LEU A 165 4.94 -1.47 -3.75
CA LEU A 165 4.78 -0.71 -2.52
C LEU A 165 4.29 0.68 -2.86
N ALA A 166 3.07 1.03 -2.46
CA ALA A 166 2.62 2.41 -2.51
C ALA A 166 2.89 3.05 -1.14
N CYS A 167 3.73 4.09 -1.12
CA CYS A 167 4.16 4.78 0.09
C CYS A 167 3.60 6.22 0.05
N PRO A 168 2.41 6.48 0.59
CA PRO A 168 1.67 7.70 0.28
C PRO A 168 2.24 8.96 0.94
N ASN A 169 3.00 8.79 2.03
CA ASN A 169 3.62 9.88 2.77
C ASN A 169 5.12 10.03 2.50
N LEU A 170 5.70 9.20 1.63
CA LEU A 170 7.14 9.26 1.36
C LEU A 170 7.45 10.41 0.40
N PRO A 171 8.40 11.31 0.74
CA PRO A 171 8.78 12.41 -0.16
C PRO A 171 9.46 11.91 -1.43
N ILE A 172 9.09 12.47 -2.57
CA ILE A 172 9.67 12.09 -3.87
C ILE A 172 11.14 12.54 -3.98
N THR A 173 11.48 13.68 -3.38
CA THR A 173 12.84 14.25 -3.32
C THR A 173 13.82 13.38 -2.52
N SER A 174 13.35 12.61 -1.54
CA SER A 174 14.20 11.72 -0.76
C SER A 174 14.74 10.53 -1.55
N VAL A 175 14.21 10.26 -2.75
CA VAL A 175 14.56 9.10 -3.57
C VAL A 175 15.17 9.51 -4.92
N ALA A 176 14.82 10.69 -5.43
CA ALA A 176 15.31 11.24 -6.69
C ALA A 176 16.38 12.32 -6.46
N SER A 177 17.60 11.92 -6.09
CA SER A 177 18.83 12.75 -6.05
C SER A 177 18.85 13.98 -5.11
N HIS A 178 20.00 14.20 -4.47
CA HIS A 178 20.29 15.32 -3.54
C HIS A 178 20.25 16.74 -4.16
N ASP A 179 19.77 16.91 -5.39
CA ASP A 179 19.83 18.19 -6.09
C ASP A 179 18.49 18.94 -6.07
N GLN A 180 18.48 19.91 -5.16
CA GLN A 180 17.57 21.04 -4.99
C GLN A 180 16.15 20.79 -4.41
N PRO A 181 15.79 21.51 -3.33
CA PRO A 181 14.42 21.51 -2.81
C PRO A 181 13.52 22.28 -3.79
N THR A 182 12.67 21.58 -4.52
CA THR A 182 11.55 22.22 -5.21
C THR A 182 10.47 22.52 -4.17
N SER A 183 9.92 23.74 -4.21
CA SER A 183 9.08 24.35 -3.17
C SER A 183 7.66 23.76 -3.03
N GLU A 184 7.45 22.52 -3.44
CA GLU A 184 6.25 21.74 -3.15
C GLU A 184 6.73 20.36 -2.72
N ASP A 185 6.66 20.07 -1.42
CA ASP A 185 6.96 18.74 -0.86
C ASP A 185 5.92 17.74 -1.39
N LYS A 186 6.09 17.31 -2.64
CA LYS A 186 5.26 16.28 -3.25
C LYS A 186 5.64 14.96 -2.59
N VAL A 187 4.71 14.47 -1.80
CA VAL A 187 4.76 13.15 -1.17
C VAL A 187 3.95 12.16 -2.01
N GLY A 188 4.22 10.88 -1.81
CA GLY A 188 3.50 9.82 -2.48
C GLY A 188 4.32 9.25 -3.63
N CYS A 189 4.86 8.06 -3.40
CA CYS A 189 5.57 7.31 -4.40
C CYS A 189 5.06 5.87 -4.48
N LEU A 190 5.29 5.26 -5.63
CA LEU A 190 5.00 3.88 -5.93
C LEU A 190 6.28 3.21 -6.37
N PHE A 191 6.72 2.21 -5.61
CA PHE A 191 7.79 1.32 -6.01
C PHE A 191 7.19 0.07 -6.63
N SER A 192 7.80 -0.40 -7.71
CA SER A 192 7.38 -1.62 -8.39
C SER A 192 8.59 -2.37 -8.91
N ALA A 193 8.58 -3.70 -8.77
CA ALA A 193 9.64 -4.57 -9.23
C ALA A 193 9.05 -5.84 -9.83
N GLN A 194 9.73 -6.38 -10.84
CA GLN A 194 9.39 -7.65 -11.48
C GLN A 194 10.68 -8.44 -11.72
N VAL A 195 10.62 -9.76 -11.59
CA VAL A 195 11.77 -10.65 -11.86
C VAL A 195 12.33 -10.37 -13.26
N GLY A 196 13.63 -10.08 -13.32
CA GLY A 196 14.37 -9.82 -14.56
C GLY A 196 14.39 -8.35 -15.02
N GLU A 197 13.52 -7.50 -14.50
CA GLU A 197 13.34 -6.11 -14.99
C GLU A 197 13.95 -5.04 -14.07
N GLY A 198 14.24 -5.41 -12.81
CA GLY A 198 14.72 -4.50 -11.77
C GLY A 198 13.58 -3.78 -11.04
N THR A 199 13.92 -2.68 -10.36
CA THR A 199 12.99 -1.89 -9.54
C THR A 199 12.85 -0.48 -10.10
N TYR A 200 11.62 0.04 -10.10
CA TYR A 200 11.30 1.39 -10.55
C TYR A 200 10.45 2.10 -9.50
N MET A 201 10.63 3.41 -9.41
CA MET A 201 9.82 4.33 -8.62
C MET A 201 9.09 5.29 -9.55
N GLN A 202 7.84 5.63 -9.22
CA GLN A 202 7.11 6.76 -9.81
C GLN A 202 6.35 7.52 -8.72
N SER A 203 5.90 8.74 -9.01
CA SER A 203 4.96 9.46 -8.16
C SER A 203 3.56 8.82 -8.25
N LEU A 204 2.75 8.90 -7.18
CA LEU A 204 1.34 8.48 -7.24
C LEU A 204 0.47 9.31 -8.21
N ASP A 205 0.95 10.50 -8.59
CA ASP A 205 0.25 11.43 -9.49
C ASP A 205 0.86 11.46 -10.91
N SER A 206 1.96 10.73 -11.16
CA SER A 206 2.67 10.74 -12.43
C SER A 206 3.01 9.34 -12.92
N SER A 207 2.98 9.15 -14.25
CA SER A 207 3.42 7.92 -14.90
C SER A 207 4.92 7.89 -15.21
N LEU A 208 5.66 8.94 -14.87
CA LEU A 208 7.11 8.99 -15.08
C LEU A 208 7.81 8.04 -14.11
N ARG A 209 8.51 7.06 -14.67
CA ARG A 209 9.25 6.04 -13.93
C ARG A 209 10.74 6.35 -13.93
N SER A 210 11.34 6.24 -12.74
CA SER A 210 12.78 6.32 -12.51
C SER A 210 13.26 4.96 -12.01
N LYS A 211 14.35 4.45 -12.59
CA LYS A 211 14.96 3.19 -12.13
C LYS A 211 15.62 3.42 -10.78
N VAL A 212 15.38 2.50 -9.84
CA VAL A 212 16.00 2.54 -8.51
C VAL A 212 17.31 1.77 -8.56
N TYR A 213 18.33 2.33 -7.94
CA TYR A 213 19.66 1.73 -7.82
C TYR A 213 20.04 1.66 -6.35
N VAL A 214 20.78 0.62 -5.99
CA VAL A 214 21.49 0.59 -4.71
C VAL A 214 22.57 1.66 -4.78
N THR A 215 22.77 2.40 -3.68
CA THR A 215 23.86 3.37 -3.62
C THR A 215 25.21 2.68 -3.86
N GLY A 216 26.08 3.34 -4.63
CA GLY A 216 27.47 2.92 -4.79
C GLY A 216 28.37 3.35 -3.63
N THR A 217 27.80 3.84 -2.52
CA THR A 217 28.55 4.26 -1.34
C THR A 217 29.33 3.09 -0.76
N GLU A 218 30.65 3.08 -0.98
CA GLU A 218 31.57 2.10 -0.39
C GLU A 218 32.10 2.54 0.97
N ASN A 219 32.03 3.85 1.27
CA ASN A 219 32.42 4.42 2.56
C ASN A 219 31.23 4.35 3.53
N PRO A 220 31.26 3.50 4.57
CA PRO A 220 30.12 3.41 5.46
C PRO A 220 29.89 4.69 6.28
N GLU A 221 30.88 5.59 6.40
CA GLU A 221 30.71 6.94 6.96
C GLU A 221 29.68 7.81 6.22
N GLU A 222 29.48 7.54 4.93
CA GLU A 222 28.53 8.25 4.08
C GLU A 222 27.20 7.47 3.94
N ALA A 223 27.09 6.30 4.56
CA ALA A 223 25.89 5.49 4.50
C ALA A 223 24.80 6.06 5.43
N SER A 224 23.57 6.07 4.93
CA SER A 224 22.39 6.37 5.77
C SER A 224 21.92 5.11 6.48
N PHE A 225 21.79 5.19 7.81
CA PHE A 225 21.25 4.11 8.63
C PHE A 225 19.80 4.42 9.01
N PHE A 226 18.93 3.43 8.85
CA PHE A 226 17.55 3.48 9.35
C PHE A 226 17.45 2.70 10.66
N GLU A 227 16.83 3.30 11.66
CA GLU A 227 16.50 2.63 12.93
C GLU A 227 14.99 2.63 13.16
N SER A 228 14.51 1.64 13.90
CA SER A 228 13.09 1.62 14.28
C SER A 228 12.83 2.74 15.26
N PHE A 229 11.78 3.53 15.05
CA PHE A 229 11.39 4.55 16.02
C PHE A 229 10.98 3.96 17.38
N GLU A 230 10.47 2.73 17.41
CA GLU A 230 10.04 2.08 18.67
C GLU A 230 11.19 1.29 19.29
N ALA A 231 11.62 1.72 20.49
CA ALA A 231 12.72 1.09 21.22
C ALA A 231 12.50 -0.40 21.56
N ALA A 232 11.26 -0.88 21.53
CA ALA A 232 10.96 -2.30 21.71
C ALA A 232 11.23 -3.15 20.46
N HIS A 233 11.32 -2.52 19.28
CA HIS A 233 11.46 -3.21 17.98
C HIS A 233 12.90 -3.21 17.47
N SER A 234 13.82 -2.47 18.10
CA SER A 234 15.23 -2.52 17.76
C SER A 234 16.13 -2.34 19.00
N MET A 235 17.26 -3.04 19.04
CA MET A 235 18.28 -2.79 20.05
C MET A 235 19.14 -1.61 19.60
N HIS A 236 18.68 -0.40 19.88
CA HIS A 236 19.35 0.85 19.49
C HIS A 236 20.84 0.90 19.88
N ASP A 237 21.20 0.32 21.03
CA ASP A 237 22.58 0.21 21.48
C ASP A 237 23.43 -0.65 20.53
N LEU A 238 22.87 -1.76 20.05
CA LEU A 238 23.55 -2.63 19.08
C LEU A 238 23.66 -1.96 17.71
N THR A 239 22.60 -1.29 17.25
CA THR A 239 22.63 -0.54 15.98
C THR A 239 23.68 0.57 16.05
N SER A 240 23.78 1.27 17.18
CA SER A 240 24.80 2.29 17.43
C SER A 240 26.21 1.71 17.47
N LEU A 241 26.39 0.50 18.00
CA LEU A 241 27.68 -0.21 18.00
C LEU A 241 28.08 -0.65 16.58
N ILE A 242 27.14 -1.17 15.80
CA ILE A 242 27.38 -1.54 14.39
C ILE A 242 27.74 -0.30 13.58
N ALA A 243 27.00 0.80 13.75
CA ALA A 243 27.32 2.06 13.11
C ALA A 243 28.77 2.48 13.45
N LYS A 244 29.18 2.47 14.72
CA LYS A 244 30.57 2.82 15.12
C LYS A 244 31.68 1.88 14.61
N VAL A 245 31.36 0.68 14.14
CA VAL A 245 32.33 -0.27 13.57
C VAL A 245 32.38 -0.14 12.05
N CYS A 246 31.27 0.30 11.44
CA CYS A 246 31.19 0.56 10.02
C CYS A 246 31.71 1.98 9.68
N LEU A 247 31.37 2.99 10.48
CA LEU A 247 31.93 4.35 10.46
C LEU A 247 33.36 4.32 11.03
#